data_AF-A0A3M1RJ70-F1
#
_entry.id   AF-A0A3M1RJ70-F1
#
_cell.length_a   1.000
_cell.length_b   1.000
_cell.length_c   1.000
_cell.angle_alpha   90.00
_cell.angle_beta   90.00
_cell.angle_gamma   90.00
#
_symmetry.space_group_name_H-M   'P 1'
#
loop_
_entity.id
_entity.type
_entity.pdbx_description
1 polymer ?
#
loop_
_entity_poly.entity_id
_entity_poly.type
_entity_poly.pdbx_seq_one_letter_code
_entity_poly.pdbx_strand_id
1 'polypeptide(L)' 'MAAETKAVQKALKILKKELSTEEYIEFLRAITPRFRFDSTKLLRDLTKDLPMDKVLGDVQKREQA' A
#
# COMPACT_ATOMS: atom_id res chain seq x y z
N MET A 1 -4.36 10.10 16.61
CA MET A 1 -3.87 8.90 15.90
C MET A 1 -4.97 7.91 15.51
N ALA A 2 -5.57 7.11 16.42
CA ALA A 2 -6.54 6.08 16.03
C ALA A 2 -7.84 6.62 15.37
N ALA A 3 -8.32 7.78 15.80
CA ALA A 3 -9.48 8.45 15.20
C ALA A 3 -9.20 8.99 13.79
N GLU A 4 -7.99 9.53 13.56
CA GLU A 4 -7.53 9.99 12.24
C GLU A 4 -7.45 8.81 11.26
N THR A 5 -6.93 7.66 11.71
CA THR A 5 -6.89 6.45 10.88
C THR A 5 -8.28 5.99 10.46
N LYS A 6 -9.28 6.04 11.36
CA LYS A 6 -10.68 5.70 11.04
C LYS A 6 -11.32 6.69 10.07
N ALA A 7 -11.05 7.99 10.23
CA ALA A 7 -11.56 9.02 9.32
C ALA A 7 -11.01 8.85 7.90
N VAL A 8 -9.70 8.61 7.77
CA VAL A 8 -9.04 8.35 6.48
C VAL A 8 -9.59 7.08 5.84
N GLN A 9 -9.75 5.99 6.60
CA GLN A 9 -10.35 4.75 6.09
C GLN A 9 -11.79 4.97 5.58
N LYS A 10 -12.58 5.77 6.30
CA LYS A 10 -13.94 6.11 5.88
C LYS A 10 -13.95 6.93 4.59
N ALA A 11 -13.07 7.93 4.47
CA ALA A 11 -12.93 8.74 3.26
C ALA A 11 -12.53 7.88 2.04
N LEU A 12 -11.53 7.01 2.18
CA LEU A 12 -11.10 6.10 1.11
C LEU A 12 -12.23 5.16 0.66
N LYS A 13 -13.05 4.65 1.60
CA LYS A 13 -14.21 3.81 1.27
C LYS A 13 -15.29 4.56 0.49
N ILE A 14 -15.51 5.84 0.79
CA ILE A 14 -16.47 6.67 0.05
C ILE A 14 -15.94 6.89 -1.37
N LEU A 15 -14.69 7.35 -1.49
CA LEU A 15 -14.05 7.61 -2.78
C LEU A 15 -14.02 6.38 -3.70
N LYS A 16 -13.78 5.18 -3.15
CA LYS A 16 -13.81 3.93 -3.91
C LYS A 16 -15.19 3.63 -4.54
N LYS A 17 -16.28 4.15 -3.98
CA LYS A 17 -17.64 3.97 -4.52
C LYS A 17 -18.03 5.05 -5.52
N GLU A 18 -17.55 6.27 -5.32
CA GLU A 18 -17.94 7.43 -6.12
C GLU A 18 -17.08 7.60 -7.38
N LEU A 19 -15.83 7.15 -7.36
CA LEU A 19 -14.90 7.30 -8.47
C LEU A 19 -14.88 6.07 -9.38
N SER A 20 -14.60 6.31 -10.67
CA SER A 20 -14.21 5.23 -11.58
C SER A 20 -12.91 4.56 -11.08
N THR A 21 -12.62 3.36 -11.59
CA THR A 21 -11.36 2.68 -11.28
C THR A 21 -10.15 3.52 -11.68
N GLU A 22 -10.16 4.17 -12.85
CA GLU A 22 -9.05 5.04 -13.27
C GLU A 22 -8.92 6.27 -12.37
N GLU A 23 -10.03 6.94 -12.07
CA GLU A 23 -10.04 8.14 -11.22
C GLU A 23 -9.56 7.84 -9.80
N TYR A 24 -9.97 6.70 -9.24
CA TYR A 24 -9.53 6.26 -7.93
C TYR A 24 -8.03 5.96 -7.90
N ILE A 25 -7.48 5.35 -8.96
CA ILE A 25 -6.03 5.10 -9.09
C ILE A 25 -5.26 6.42 -9.18
N GLU A 26 -5.72 7.37 -9.99
CA GLU A 26 -5.09 8.69 -10.11
C GLU A 26 -5.15 9.47 -8.80
N PHE A 27 -6.28 9.42 -8.08
CA PHE A 27 -6.40 10.00 -6.75
C PHE A 27 -5.34 9.41 -5.79
N LEU A 28 -5.24 8.09 -5.72
CA LEU A 28 -4.25 7.43 -4.85
C LEU A 28 -2.82 7.83 -5.21
N ARG A 29 -2.49 7.94 -6.50
CA ARG A 29 -1.18 8.40 -6.97
C ARG A 29 -0.89 9.85 -6.58
N ALA A 30 -1.91 10.72 -6.59
CA ALA A 30 -1.78 12.12 -6.24
C ALA A 30 -1.55 12.33 -4.73
N ILE A 31 -2.26 11.57 -3.88
CA ILE A 31 -2.15 11.72 -2.42
C ILE A 31 -1.01 10.92 -1.81
N THR A 32 -0.54 9.86 -2.49
CA THR A 32 0.59 9.08 -2.02
C THR A 32 1.87 9.85 -2.32
N PRO A 33 2.66 10.24 -1.30
CA PRO A 33 3.94 10.88 -1.54
C PRO A 33 4.77 10.01 -2.47
N ARG A 34 5.21 10.57 -3.61
CA ARG A 34 6.18 9.87 -4.46
C ARG A 34 7.37 9.52 -3.60
N PHE A 35 7.64 8.23 -3.42
CA PHE A 35 8.86 7.80 -2.76
C PHE A 35 10.02 8.42 -3.54
N ARG A 36 10.75 9.33 -2.89
CA ARG A 36 11.94 9.96 -3.49
C ARG A 36 13.07 8.96 -3.74
N PHE A 37 12.96 7.78 -3.14
CA PHE A 37 13.94 6.72 -3.24
C PHE A 37 13.41 5.60 -4.14
N ASP A 38 14.32 4.92 -4.82
CA ASP A 38 14.02 3.73 -5.59
C ASP A 38 13.40 2.67 -4.67
N SER A 39 12.09 2.46 -4.81
CA SER A 39 11.30 1.51 -4.02
C SER A 39 11.87 0.09 -4.11
N THR A 40 12.49 -0.26 -5.25
CA THR A 40 13.10 -1.58 -5.44
C THR A 40 14.40 -1.71 -4.68
N LYS A 41 15.19 -0.63 -4.60
CA LYS A 41 16.40 -0.57 -3.76
C LYS A 41 16.04 -0.65 -2.28
N LEU A 42 15.06 0.12 -1.84
CA LEU A 42 14.60 0.11 -0.45
C LEU A 42 14.06 -1.28 -0.05
N LEU A 43 13.24 -1.89 -0.90
CA LEU A 43 12.77 -3.26 -0.68
C LEU A 43 13.93 -4.24 -0.57
N ARG A 44 14.89 -4.18 -1.51
CA ARG A 44 16.08 -5.03 -1.52
C ARG A 44 16.89 -4.89 -0.24
N ASP A 45 17.10 -3.66 0.23
CA ASP A 45 17.84 -3.38 1.47
C ASP A 45 17.10 -3.92 2.70
N LEU A 46 15.77 -3.74 2.77
CA LEU A 46 14.95 -4.23 3.87
C LEU A 46 14.81 -5.76 3.90
N THR A 47 14.85 -6.42 2.74
CA THR A 47 14.72 -7.88 2.63
C THR A 47 16.05 -8.61 2.61
N LYS A 48 17.18 -7.90 2.58
CA LYS A 48 18.52 -8.49 2.42
C LYS A 48 18.86 -9.55 3.46
N ASP A 49 18.42 -9.33 4.70
CA ASP A 49 18.68 -10.21 5.84
C ASP A 49 17.46 -11.08 6.20
N LEU A 50 16.39 -11.05 5.38
CA LEU A 50 15.23 -11.90 5.58
C LEU A 50 15.41 -13.24 4.87
N PRO A 51 15.18 -14.37 5.55
CA PRO A 51 15.16 -15.67 4.89
C PRO A 51 14.01 -15.70 3.87
N MET A 52 14.30 -16.25 2.68
CA MET A 52 13.37 -16.26 1.54
C MET A 52 12.01 -16.89 1.90
N ASP A 53 12.02 -17.89 2.79
CA ASP A 53 10.83 -18.58 3.29
C ASP A 53 9.87 -17.65 4.02
N LYS A 54 10.39 -16.65 4.75
CA LYS A 54 9.57 -15.61 5.39
C LYS A 54 8.99 -14.65 4.36
N VAL A 55 9.80 -14.26 3.37
CA VAL A 55 9.37 -13.34 2.31
C VAL A 55 8.23 -13.96 1.50
N LEU A 56 8.35 -15.24 1.14
CA LEU A 56 7.35 -15.97 0.37
C LEU A 56 6.10 -16.32 1.19
N GLY A 57 6.27 -16.69 2.47
CA GLY A 57 5.15 -17.01 3.35
C GLY A 57 4.21 -15.82 3.61
N ASP A 58 4.76 -14.60 3.68
CA ASP A 58 3.96 -13.38 3.85
C ASP A 58 3.25 -12.94 2.56
N VAL A 59 3.78 -13.29 1.38
CA VAL A 59 3.12 -13.05 0.08
C VAL A 59 1.92 -13.97 -0.09
N GLN A 60 2.08 -15.28 0.18
CA GLN A 60 0.97 -16.24 0.08
C GLN A 60 -0.20 -15.92 1.01
N LYS A 61 0.07 -15.42 2.23
CA LYS A 61 -0.98 -14.99 3.16
C LYS A 61 -1.77 -13.79 2.67
N ARG A 62 -1.17 -12.93 1.84
CA ARG A 62 -1.82 -11.73 1.30
C ARG A 62 -2.61 -12.01 0.02
N GLU A 63 -2.26 -13.05 -0.74
CA GLU A 63 -3.05 -13.49 -1.90
C GLU A 63 -4.33 -14.24 -1.53
N GLN A 64 -4.41 -14.76 -0.30
CA GLN A 64 -5.57 -15.51 0.21
C GLN A 64 -6.56 -14.65 1.04
N ALA A 65 -6.28 -13.35 1.24
CA ALA A 65 -7.08 -12.43 2.05
C ALA A 65 -7.79 -11.38 1.19
#